data_AF-B9DYZ4-F1
#
_entry.id   AF-B9DYZ4-F1
#
_cell.length_a   1.000
_cell.length_b   1.000
_cell.length_c   1.000
_cell.angle_alpha   90.00
_cell.angle_beta   90.00
_cell.angle_gamma   90.00
#
_symmetry.space_group_name_H-M   'P 1'
#
loop_
_entity.id
_entity.type
_entity.pdbx_description
1 polymer ?
#
loop_
_entity_poly.entity_id
_entity_poly.type
_entity_poly.pdbx_seq_one_letter_code
_entity_poly.pdbx_strand_id
1 'polypeptide(L)'
;MSRVNLFACKYLGIKEIPYERIEFKDENEELERLLLENFYREKTFVQKMKEAELWEDIVRIKAEERRLANLKQNTEGDIGLPRKNTKNEQGKTSDIVAEKIGTSGKTYARAKSAFKEIKRLESEGKEQDAKFLITILNENVRGAKDIAKSNKISHTLIQTNIPQLISILLVILHLVKKLKN
;
A
#
# COMPACT_ATOMS: atom_id res chain seq x y z
N MET A 1 5.85 -19.35 9.72
CA MET A 1 7.03 -18.54 10.12
C MET A 1 7.44 -17.64 8.96
N SER A 2 7.62 -16.34 9.18
CA SER A 2 8.03 -15.43 8.10
C SER A 2 9.42 -15.82 7.57
N ARG A 3 9.63 -15.72 6.24
CA ARG A 3 10.90 -16.11 5.59
C ARG A 3 12.14 -15.43 6.22
N VAL A 4 11.95 -14.27 6.83
CA VAL A 4 13.01 -13.47 7.49
C VAL A 4 13.54 -14.17 8.75
N ASN A 5 12.66 -14.71 9.60
CA ASN A 5 13.09 -15.33 10.85
C ASN A 5 13.79 -16.68 10.61
N LEU A 6 13.38 -17.41 9.58
CA LEU A 6 14.03 -18.65 9.19
C LEU A 6 15.50 -18.43 8.78
N PHE A 7 15.77 -17.36 8.04
CA PHE A 7 17.14 -17.00 7.65
C PHE A 7 17.99 -16.64 8.86
N ALA A 8 17.44 -15.85 9.80
CA ALA A 8 18.13 -15.51 11.04
C ALA A 8 18.45 -16.74 11.89
N CYS A 9 17.49 -17.66 12.06
CA CYS A 9 17.71 -18.92 12.77
C CYS A 9 18.80 -19.77 12.13
N LYS A 10 18.80 -19.87 10.79
CA LYS A 10 19.85 -20.58 10.04
C LYS A 10 21.22 -19.94 10.25
N TYR A 11 21.31 -18.62 10.20
CA TYR A 11 22.56 -17.87 10.44
C TYR A 11 23.08 -18.09 11.88
N LEU A 12 22.19 -18.15 12.86
CA LEU A 12 22.51 -18.40 14.26
C LEU A 12 22.76 -19.88 14.59
N GLY A 13 22.72 -20.78 13.60
CA GLY A 13 22.95 -22.21 13.80
C GLY A 13 21.84 -22.93 14.57
N ILE A 14 20.64 -22.35 14.65
CA ILE A 14 19.48 -22.97 15.28
C ILE A 14 19.02 -24.12 14.38
N LYS A 15 19.11 -25.35 14.89
CA LYS A 15 18.85 -26.59 14.13
C LYS A 15 17.38 -26.97 14.06
N GLU A 16 16.62 -26.62 15.09
CA GLU A 16 15.21 -26.99 15.22
C GLU A 16 14.40 -25.77 15.62
N ILE A 17 13.24 -25.61 14.99
CA ILE A 17 12.35 -24.48 15.22
C ILE A 17 10.94 -25.02 15.38
N PRO A 18 10.24 -24.66 16.47
CA PRO A 18 8.84 -25.03 16.62
C PRO A 18 8.02 -24.36 15.51
N TYR A 19 7.15 -25.14 14.87
CA TYR A 19 6.24 -24.64 13.84
C TYR A 19 4.87 -25.31 13.98
N GLU A 20 3.85 -24.60 13.50
CA GLU A 20 2.51 -25.12 13.34
C GLU A 20 2.24 -25.31 11.84
N ARG A 21 1.66 -26.45 11.48
CA ARG A 21 1.18 -26.72 10.12
C ARG A 21 -0.33 -26.45 10.11
N ILE A 22 -0.73 -25.52 9.26
CA ILE A 22 -2.13 -25.17 9.04
C ILE A 22 -2.42 -25.45 7.56
N GLU A 23 -3.55 -26.08 7.28
CA GLU A 23 -4.03 -26.30 5.92
C GLU A 23 -5.11 -25.25 5.61
N PHE A 24 -5.04 -24.66 4.43
CA PHE A 24 -5.99 -23.68 3.93
C PHE A 24 -6.72 -24.26 2.73
N LYS A 25 -7.97 -23.84 2.53
CA LYS A 25 -8.80 -24.26 1.41
C LYS A 25 -8.28 -23.71 0.09
N ASP A 26 -7.82 -22.46 0.09
CA ASP A 26 -7.33 -21.75 -1.09
C ASP A 26 -6.30 -20.67 -0.73
N GLU A 27 -5.64 -20.12 -1.75
CA GLU A 27 -4.60 -19.10 -1.60
C GLU A 27 -5.13 -17.79 -0.98
N ASN A 28 -6.42 -17.47 -1.12
CA ASN A 28 -7.00 -16.26 -0.53
C ASN A 28 -7.17 -16.42 0.98
N GLU A 29 -7.56 -17.60 1.44
CA GLU A 29 -7.63 -17.91 2.88
C GLU A 29 -6.24 -17.88 3.53
N GLU A 30 -5.23 -18.43 2.86
CA GLU A 30 -3.83 -18.34 3.30
C GLU A 30 -3.38 -16.87 3.38
N LEU A 31 -3.64 -16.07 2.34
CA LEU A 31 -3.27 -14.66 2.30
C LEU A 31 -3.97 -13.85 3.39
N GLU A 32 -5.27 -14.08 3.60
CA GLU A 32 -6.03 -13.45 4.67
C GLU A 32 -5.43 -13.78 6.04
N ARG A 33 -5.11 -15.05 6.29
CA ARG A 33 -4.47 -15.47 7.54
C ARG A 33 -3.13 -14.77 7.74
N LEU A 34 -2.31 -14.70 6.69
CA LEU A 34 -1.02 -14.01 6.74
C LEU A 34 -1.17 -12.52 7.07
N LEU A 35 -2.17 -11.84 6.50
CA LEU A 35 -2.43 -10.43 6.79
C LEU A 35 -2.91 -10.22 8.23
N LEU A 36 -3.76 -11.12 8.75
CA LEU A 36 -4.25 -11.08 10.14
C LEU A 36 -3.11 -11.27 11.14
N GLU A 37 -2.19 -12.21 10.90
CA GLU A 37 -1.01 -12.42 11.76
C GLU A 37 -0.10 -11.18 11.82
N ASN A 38 -0.06 -10.39 10.75
CA ASN A 38 0.69 -9.14 10.71
C ASN A 38 -0.10 -7.93 11.24
N PHE A 39 -1.37 -8.07 11.62
CA PHE A 39 -2.24 -6.94 11.99
C PHE A 39 -1.65 -6.08 13.11
N TYR A 40 -1.18 -6.73 14.18
CA TYR A 40 -0.65 -6.06 15.37
C TYR A 40 0.79 -5.55 15.23
N ARG A 41 1.46 -5.81 14.10
CA ARG A 41 2.83 -5.35 13.87
C ARG A 41 2.84 -3.84 13.66
N GLU A 42 3.82 -3.17 14.27
CA GLU A 42 4.13 -1.79 13.94
C GLU A 42 4.60 -1.68 12.48
N LYS A 43 3.84 -0.92 11.70
CA LYS A 43 4.00 -0.78 10.25
C LYS A 43 3.87 0.68 9.86
N THR A 44 4.66 1.09 8.88
CA THR A 44 4.52 2.42 8.28
C THR A 44 3.17 2.54 7.58
N PHE A 45 2.68 3.77 7.39
CA PHE A 45 1.39 3.98 6.74
C PHE A 45 1.42 3.45 5.29
N VAL A 46 2.55 3.58 4.60
CA VAL A 46 2.77 3.03 3.25
C VAL A 46 2.72 1.50 3.25
N GLN A 47 3.30 0.83 4.26
CA GLN A 47 3.18 -0.63 4.40
C GLN A 47 1.72 -1.05 4.62
N LYS A 48 0.98 -0.32 5.47
CA LYS A 48 -0.46 -0.54 5.66
C LYS A 48 -1.25 -0.35 4.37
N MET A 49 -0.89 0.63 3.53
CA MET A 49 -1.53 0.82 2.23
C MET A 49 -1.24 -0.31 1.24
N LYS A 50 -0.04 -0.90 1.28
CA LYS A 50 0.27 -2.11 0.48
C LYS A 50 -0.58 -3.30 0.92
N GLU A 51 -0.73 -3.51 2.23
CA GLU A 51 -1.65 -4.52 2.75
C GLU A 51 -3.12 -4.22 2.40
N ALA A 52 -3.51 -2.94 2.36
CA ALA A 52 -4.87 -2.54 2.03
C ALA A 52 -5.29 -2.97 0.63
N GLU A 53 -4.38 -2.97 -0.35
CA GLU A 53 -4.68 -3.45 -1.71
C GLU A 53 -4.98 -4.95 -1.73
N LEU A 54 -4.24 -5.74 -0.96
CA LEU A 54 -4.49 -7.17 -0.80
C LEU A 54 -5.85 -7.40 -0.12
N TRP A 55 -6.16 -6.61 0.90
CA TRP A 55 -7.47 -6.62 1.55
C TRP A 55 -8.61 -6.23 0.61
N GLU A 56 -8.42 -5.30 -0.32
CA GLU A 56 -9.43 -4.94 -1.32
C GLU A 56 -9.82 -6.12 -2.20
N ASP A 57 -8.83 -6.91 -2.64
CA ASP A 57 -9.06 -8.10 -3.45
C ASP A 57 -9.83 -9.17 -2.66
N ILE A 58 -9.41 -9.45 -1.42
CA ILE A 58 -10.08 -10.41 -0.52
C ILE A 58 -11.53 -9.99 -0.25
N VAL A 59 -11.75 -8.72 0.12
CA VAL A 59 -13.09 -8.21 0.44
C VAL A 59 -13.98 -8.24 -0.80
N ARG A 60 -13.44 -7.95 -1.98
CA ARG A 60 -14.17 -8.05 -3.25
C ARG A 60 -14.62 -9.48 -3.54
N ILE A 61 -13.73 -10.46 -3.37
CA ILE A 61 -14.05 -11.88 -3.60
C ILE A 61 -15.15 -12.32 -2.64
N LYS A 62 -15.01 -12.05 -1.34
CA LYS A 62 -16.04 -12.36 -0.33
C LYS A 62 -17.36 -11.64 -0.58
N ALA A 63 -17.33 -10.40 -1.08
CA ALA A 63 -18.54 -9.67 -1.46
C ALA A 63 -19.27 -10.35 -2.63
N GLU A 64 -18.53 -10.83 -3.63
CA GLU A 64 -19.08 -11.56 -4.77
C GLU A 64 -19.65 -12.92 -4.37
N GLU A 65 -18.95 -13.69 -3.53
CA GLU A 65 -19.46 -14.95 -2.98
C GLU A 65 -20.78 -14.75 -2.23
N ARG A 66 -20.87 -13.70 -1.40
CA ARG A 66 -22.12 -13.31 -0.71
C ARG A 66 -23.22 -12.96 -1.71
N ARG A 67 -22.90 -12.23 -2.78
CA ARG A 67 -23.87 -11.89 -3.84
C ARG A 67 -24.41 -13.14 -4.53
N LEU A 68 -23.53 -14.06 -4.89
CA LEU A 68 -23.90 -15.33 -5.55
C LEU A 68 -24.72 -16.25 -4.63
N ALA A 69 -24.36 -16.35 -3.35
CA ALA A 69 -25.12 -17.12 -2.37
C ALA A 69 -26.54 -16.56 -2.20
N ASN A 70 -26.69 -15.23 -2.09
CA ASN A 70 -27.99 -14.57 -2.02
C ASN A 70 -28.84 -14.79 -3.30
N LEU A 71 -28.21 -14.88 -4.48
CA LEU A 71 -28.93 -15.12 -5.73
C LEU A 71 -29.46 -16.56 -5.82
N LYS A 72 -28.66 -17.55 -5.38
CA LYS A 72 -29.06 -18.97 -5.35
C LYS A 72 -30.26 -19.20 -4.43
N GLN A 73 -30.26 -18.57 -3.25
CA GLN A 73 -31.37 -18.67 -2.28
C GLN A 73 -32.69 -18.03 -2.77
N ASN A 74 -32.64 -17.08 -3.72
CA ASN A 74 -33.86 -16.51 -4.31
C ASN A 74 -34.48 -17.39 -5.40
N THR A 75 -33.81 -18.47 -5.83
CA THR A 75 -34.26 -19.33 -6.93
C THR A 75 -34.91 -20.62 -6.42
N GLU A 76 -34.50 -21.09 -5.24
CA GLU A 76 -35.13 -22.18 -4.51
C GLU A 76 -36.17 -21.56 -3.57
N GLY A 77 -37.45 -21.89 -3.74
CA GLY A 77 -38.58 -21.19 -3.12
C GLY A 77 -38.66 -21.26 -1.59
N ASP A 78 -37.75 -20.58 -0.90
CA ASP A 78 -37.75 -20.48 0.56
C ASP A 78 -38.49 -19.21 1.01
N ILE A 79 -39.67 -19.45 1.58
CA ILE A 79 -40.58 -18.44 2.11
C ILE A 79 -40.06 -18.05 3.50
N GLY A 80 -39.44 -16.87 3.61
CA GLY A 80 -39.63 -16.01 4.78
C GLY A 80 -38.68 -16.11 5.98
N LEU A 81 -37.43 -16.57 5.84
CA LEU A 81 -36.43 -16.40 6.92
C LEU A 81 -35.69 -15.05 6.78
N PRO A 82 -35.67 -14.19 7.81
CA PRO A 82 -34.98 -12.92 7.75
C PRO A 82 -33.48 -13.13 7.53
N ARG A 83 -32.95 -12.46 6.49
CA ARG A 83 -31.52 -12.40 6.13
C ARG A 83 -30.64 -12.34 7.37
N LYS A 84 -29.91 -13.42 7.64
CA LYS A 84 -28.81 -13.41 8.63
C LYS A 84 -27.58 -12.76 7.99
N ASN A 85 -27.73 -11.53 7.52
CA ASN A 85 -26.59 -10.66 7.30
C ASN A 85 -26.06 -10.36 8.71
N THR A 86 -24.97 -11.00 9.11
CA THR A 86 -24.23 -10.57 10.30
C THR A 86 -23.98 -9.06 10.13
N LYS A 87 -24.56 -8.24 11.02
CA LYS A 87 -24.52 -6.76 10.92
C LYS A 87 -23.08 -6.23 10.76
N ASN A 88 -22.09 -7.02 11.16
CA ASN A 88 -20.66 -6.69 11.10
C ASN A 88 -20.07 -6.64 9.68
N GLU A 89 -20.75 -7.15 8.64
CA GLU A 89 -20.20 -7.15 7.28
C GLU A 89 -20.93 -6.23 6.29
N GLN A 90 -21.82 -5.36 6.80
CA GLN A 90 -22.47 -4.30 6.04
C GLN A 90 -21.61 -3.04 6.09
N GLY A 91 -21.02 -2.66 4.96
CA GLY A 91 -20.21 -1.45 4.86
C GLY A 91 -19.69 -1.26 3.43
N LYS A 92 -19.27 -0.04 3.09
CA LYS A 92 -18.52 0.17 1.85
C LYS A 92 -17.20 -0.61 1.97
N THR A 93 -16.74 -1.24 0.89
CA THR A 93 -15.44 -1.96 0.86
C THR A 93 -14.31 -1.16 1.52
N SER A 94 -14.29 0.15 1.28
CA SER A 94 -13.33 1.08 1.87
C SER A 94 -13.34 1.13 3.40
N ASP A 95 -14.52 0.99 4.02
CA ASP A 95 -14.65 1.02 5.48
C ASP A 95 -14.15 -0.30 6.10
N ILE A 96 -14.49 -1.42 5.47
CA ILE A 96 -14.00 -2.75 5.87
C ILE A 96 -12.47 -2.80 5.77
N VAL A 97 -11.91 -2.34 4.65
CA VAL A 97 -10.46 -2.32 4.44
C VAL A 97 -9.77 -1.37 5.42
N ALA A 98 -10.36 -0.20 5.68
CA ALA A 98 -9.83 0.74 6.67
C ALA A 98 -9.74 0.11 8.06
N GLU A 99 -10.76 -0.63 8.48
CA GLU A 99 -10.76 -1.38 9.74
C GLU A 99 -9.65 -2.43 9.76
N LYS A 100 -9.49 -3.21 8.68
CA LYS A 100 -8.46 -4.25 8.55
C LYS A 100 -7.02 -3.74 8.60
N ILE A 101 -6.80 -2.45 8.33
CA ILE A 101 -5.47 -1.81 8.47
C ILE A 101 -5.35 -0.92 9.72
N GLY A 102 -6.38 -0.93 10.58
CA GLY A 102 -6.41 -0.16 11.83
C GLY A 102 -6.49 1.35 11.60
N THR A 103 -7.35 1.82 10.69
CA THR A 103 -7.57 3.25 10.43
C THR A 103 -9.04 3.59 10.18
N SER A 104 -9.36 4.88 10.04
CA SER A 104 -10.72 5.31 9.69
C SER A 104 -10.93 5.34 8.16
N GLY A 105 -12.16 5.09 7.70
CA GLY A 105 -12.50 5.16 6.27
C GLY A 105 -12.15 6.50 5.61
N LYS A 106 -12.29 7.62 6.34
CA LYS A 106 -11.88 8.95 5.86
C LYS A 106 -10.36 9.06 5.69
N THR A 107 -9.59 8.52 6.64
CA THR A 107 -8.12 8.50 6.58
C THR A 107 -7.67 7.62 5.42
N TYR A 108 -8.26 6.43 5.29
CA TYR A 108 -7.99 5.50 4.20
C TYR A 108 -8.23 6.15 2.83
N ALA A 109 -9.37 6.80 2.62
CA ALA A 109 -9.69 7.47 1.35
C ALA A 109 -8.66 8.55 0.97
N ARG A 110 -8.16 9.32 1.95
CA ARG A 110 -7.11 10.33 1.74
C ARG A 110 -5.79 9.66 1.38
N ALA A 111 -5.40 8.64 2.13
CA ALA A 111 -4.17 7.89 1.89
C ALA A 111 -4.17 7.19 0.52
N LYS A 112 -5.31 6.62 0.10
CA LYS A 112 -5.46 5.99 -1.22
C LYS A 112 -5.17 6.96 -2.37
N SER A 113 -5.56 8.23 -2.23
CA SER A 113 -5.25 9.27 -3.22
C SER A 113 -3.74 9.55 -3.30
N ALA A 114 -3.07 9.72 -2.16
CA ALA A 114 -1.62 9.91 -2.12
C ALA A 114 -0.85 8.67 -2.59
N PHE A 115 -1.31 7.48 -2.22
CA PHE A 115 -0.68 6.21 -2.58
C PHE A 115 -0.77 5.91 -4.08
N LYS A 116 -1.90 6.25 -4.72
CA LYS A 116 -2.04 6.19 -6.18
C LYS A 116 -1.01 7.08 -6.87
N GLU A 117 -0.77 8.27 -6.33
CA GLU A 117 0.22 9.20 -6.85
C GLU A 117 1.66 8.69 -6.66
N ILE A 118 1.97 8.11 -5.49
CA ILE A 118 3.25 7.43 -5.26
C ILE A 118 3.52 6.38 -6.35
N LYS A 119 2.55 5.50 -6.62
CA LYS A 119 2.69 4.47 -7.66
C LYS A 119 2.90 5.06 -9.06
N ARG A 120 2.21 6.16 -9.37
CA ARG A 120 2.40 6.88 -10.64
C ARG A 120 3.84 7.39 -10.76
N LEU A 121 4.35 8.05 -9.71
CA LEU A 121 5.71 8.57 -9.67
C LEU A 121 6.76 7.45 -9.78
N GLU A 122 6.55 6.32 -9.08
CA GLU A 122 7.39 5.12 -9.19
C GLU A 122 7.40 4.58 -10.64
N SER A 123 6.24 4.49 -11.29
CA SER A 123 6.12 4.04 -12.68
C SER A 123 6.75 5.00 -13.70
N GLU A 124 6.84 6.28 -13.37
CA GLU A 124 7.49 7.32 -14.19
C GLU A 124 9.00 7.44 -13.92
N GLY A 125 9.55 6.62 -13.01
CA GLY A 125 10.96 6.70 -12.60
C GLY A 125 11.31 7.93 -11.77
N LYS A 126 10.32 8.65 -11.25
CA LYS A 126 10.50 9.83 -10.39
C LYS A 126 10.72 9.39 -8.93
N GLU A 127 11.83 8.70 -8.69
CA GLU A 127 12.11 8.04 -7.40
C GLU A 127 12.18 9.01 -6.23
N GLN A 128 12.80 10.19 -6.41
CA GLN A 128 12.96 11.18 -5.34
C GLN A 128 11.60 11.76 -4.90
N ASP A 129 10.76 12.06 -5.88
CA ASP A 129 9.41 12.57 -5.69
C ASP A 129 8.51 11.54 -5.00
N ALA A 130 8.59 10.28 -5.44
CA ALA A 130 7.91 9.16 -4.79
C ALA A 130 8.37 9.00 -3.34
N LYS A 131 9.69 9.04 -3.09
CA LYS A 131 10.28 8.91 -1.74
C LYS A 131 9.87 10.07 -0.82
N PHE A 132 9.81 11.29 -1.35
CA PHE A 132 9.31 12.44 -0.62
C PHE A 132 7.85 12.21 -0.20
N LEU A 133 6.98 11.83 -1.14
CA LEU A 133 5.57 11.61 -0.86
C LEU A 133 5.34 10.41 0.08
N ILE A 134 6.15 9.35 -0.01
CA ILE A 134 6.19 8.22 0.94
C ILE A 134 6.48 8.71 2.36
N THR A 135 7.47 9.60 2.51
CA THR A 135 7.86 10.17 3.81
C THR A 135 6.70 10.94 4.42
N ILE A 136 6.10 11.86 3.65
CA ILE A 136 4.95 12.65 4.12
C ILE A 136 3.74 11.75 4.41
N LEU A 137 3.49 10.70 3.63
CA LEU A 137 2.37 9.79 3.88
C LEU A 137 2.51 9.04 5.21
N ASN A 138 3.74 8.68 5.59
CA ASN A 138 4.00 8.02 6.87
C ASN A 138 3.80 8.95 8.07
N GLU A 139 4.05 10.25 7.90
CA GLU A 139 3.94 11.25 8.97
C GLU A 139 2.56 11.91 9.04
N ASN A 140 1.99 12.30 7.89
CA ASN A 140 0.76 13.09 7.80
C ASN A 140 -0.04 12.77 6.52
N VAL A 141 -1.06 11.93 6.67
CA VAL A 141 -1.95 11.48 5.59
C VAL A 141 -2.65 12.65 4.87
N ARG A 142 -3.07 13.69 5.61
CA ARG A 142 -3.76 14.83 5.00
C ARG A 142 -2.79 15.66 4.15
N GLY A 143 -1.62 15.97 4.71
CA GLY A 143 -0.57 16.69 4.00
C GLY A 143 -0.15 15.96 2.72
N ALA A 144 0.03 14.64 2.79
CA ALA A 144 0.35 13.81 1.63
C ALA A 144 -0.70 13.92 0.52
N LYS A 145 -2.01 13.86 0.88
CA LYS A 145 -3.09 14.06 -0.09
C LYS A 145 -3.02 15.45 -0.73
N ASP A 146 -2.85 16.50 0.07
CA ASP A 146 -2.88 17.87 -0.41
C ASP A 146 -1.69 18.13 -1.36
N ILE A 147 -0.51 17.59 -1.05
CA ILE A 147 0.68 17.61 -1.92
C ILE A 147 0.41 16.85 -3.22
N ALA A 148 -0.06 15.60 -3.14
CA ALA A 148 -0.39 14.78 -4.30
C ALA A 148 -1.40 15.47 -5.24
N LYS A 149 -2.39 16.17 -4.69
CA LYS A 149 -3.38 16.92 -5.47
C LYS A 149 -2.78 18.16 -6.15
N SER A 150 -1.82 18.81 -5.50
CA SER A 150 -1.31 20.11 -5.93
C SER A 150 -0.35 20.06 -7.14
N ASN A 151 0.06 18.87 -7.59
CA ASN A 151 1.06 18.66 -8.65
C ASN A 151 2.38 19.45 -8.44
N LYS A 152 2.63 19.93 -7.21
CA LYS A 152 3.81 20.73 -6.83
C LYS A 152 5.11 19.93 -6.78
N ILE A 153 5.02 18.63 -7.06
CA ILE A 153 6.11 17.68 -6.97
C ILE A 153 7.19 17.98 -8.05
N SER A 154 6.83 18.69 -9.13
CA SER A 154 7.75 19.00 -10.23
C SER A 154 8.71 20.19 -10.01
N HIS A 155 8.57 21.01 -8.96
CA HIS A 155 9.23 22.33 -8.93
C HIS A 155 10.46 22.46 -8.03
N THR A 156 10.68 21.56 -7.07
CA THR A 156 11.74 21.78 -6.07
C THR A 156 13.12 21.33 -6.56
N LEU A 157 13.20 20.23 -7.33
CA LEU A 157 14.49 19.72 -7.84
C LEU A 157 15.00 20.47 -9.09
N ILE A 158 14.09 21.02 -9.88
CA ILE A 158 14.46 21.87 -11.02
C ILE A 158 15.18 23.14 -10.52
N GLN A 159 14.74 23.73 -9.41
CA GLN A 159 15.39 24.92 -8.87
C GLN A 159 16.74 24.67 -8.20
N THR A 160 16.97 23.49 -7.58
CA THR A 160 18.23 23.23 -6.86
C THR A 160 19.39 22.84 -7.79
N ASN A 161 19.12 22.16 -8.91
CA ASN A 161 20.17 21.68 -9.82
C ASN A 161 20.48 22.62 -10.99
N ILE A 162 19.55 23.48 -11.41
CA ILE A 162 19.81 24.43 -12.51
C ILE A 162 21.02 25.35 -12.20
N PRO A 163 21.16 25.97 -11.02
CA PRO A 163 22.29 26.84 -10.72
C PRO A 163 23.64 26.11 -10.74
N GLN A 164 23.68 24.86 -10.25
CA GLN A 164 24.88 24.03 -10.24
C GLN A 164 25.28 23.61 -11.66
N LEU A 165 24.31 23.19 -12.48
CA LEU A 165 24.55 22.82 -13.88
C LEU A 165 25.02 24.01 -14.72
N ILE A 166 24.44 25.21 -14.51
CA ILE A 166 24.89 26.45 -15.16
C ILE A 166 26.32 26.80 -14.72
N SER A 167 26.65 26.69 -13.44
CA SER A 167 28.00 26.92 -12.93
C SER A 167 29.03 25.99 -13.58
N ILE A 168 28.74 24.69 -13.64
CA ILE A 168 29.61 23.70 -14.28
C ILE A 168 29.79 24.01 -15.78
N LEU A 169 28.71 24.36 -16.49
CA LEU A 169 28.78 24.69 -17.91
C LEU A 169 29.63 25.94 -18.16
N LEU A 170 29.53 26.97 -17.32
CA LEU A 170 30.35 28.18 -17.41
C LEU A 170 31.84 27.89 -17.18
N VAL A 171 32.17 27.03 -16.22
CA VAL A 171 33.55 26.60 -15.95
C VAL A 171 34.12 25.84 -17.14
N ILE A 172 33.36 24.91 -17.73
CA ILE A 172 33.76 24.17 -18.94
C ILE A 172 33.97 25.13 -20.11
N LEU A 173 33.06 26.08 -20.33
CA LEU A 173 33.18 27.06 -21.41
C LEU A 173 34.42 27.95 -21.27
N HIS A 174 34.77 28.33 -20.03
CA HIS A 174 35.98 29.09 -19.74
C HIS A 174 37.25 28.27 -20.01
N LEU A 175 37.28 27.00 -19.60
CA LEU A 175 38.38 26.08 -19.89
C LEU A 175 38.58 25.87 -21.40
N VAL A 176 37.49 25.66 -22.15
CA VAL A 176 37.55 25.51 -23.61
C VAL A 176 38.05 26.77 -24.30
N LYS A 177 37.65 27.97 -23.83
CA LYS A 177 38.20 29.24 -24.34
C LYS A 177 39.70 29.37 -24.05
N LYS A 178 40.14 28.96 -22.86
CA LYS A 178 41.55 29.01 -22.45
C LYS A 178 42.44 28.02 -23.23
N LEU A 179 41.87 26.94 -23.77
CA LEU A 179 42.59 25.97 -24.61
C LEU A 179 42.67 26.37 -26.09
N LYS A 180 41.87 27.35 -26.53
CA LYS A 180 41.83 27.85 -27.93
C LYS A 180 42.65 29.12 -28.17
N ASN A 181 43.16 29.74 -27.11
CA ASN A 181 44.11 30.87 -27.14
C ASN A 181 45.48 30.37 -26.68
#